data_AF-A0A1J1IB82-F1
#
_entry.id   AF-A0A1J1IB82-F1
#
_cell.length_a   1.000
_cell.length_b   1.000
_cell.length_c   1.000
_cell.angle_alpha   90.00
_cell.angle_beta   90.00
_cell.angle_gamma   90.00
#
_symmetry.space_group_name_H-M   'P 1'
#
loop_
_entity.id
_entity.type
_entity.pdbx_description
1 polymer ?
#
loop_
_entity_poly.entity_id
_entity_poly.type
_entity_poly.pdbx_seq_one_letter_code
_entity_poly.pdbx_strand_id
1 'polypeptide(L)'
;MMFLCKLLNLSALLLILVPLIISLPHPHHDVHKRSSFFDIDCKGVFNKSIFFRLDRICEDCYSLFREVELHSLCKESCFTTDYFVGCVEALKLEEDWEKFDKWREILGKK
;
A
#
# COMPACT_ATOMS: atom_id res chain seq x y z
N MET A 1 7.73 8.21 -6.42
CA MET A 1 8.24 9.36 -7.20
C MET A 1 7.12 10.15 -7.90
N MET A 2 6.06 10.58 -7.19
CA MET A 2 4.99 11.39 -7.81
C MET A 2 4.47 12.55 -6.93
N PHE A 3 5.21 12.96 -5.90
CA PHE A 3 4.77 14.06 -5.02
C PHE A 3 5.71 15.28 -5.00
N LEU A 4 6.79 15.27 -5.78
CA LEU A 4 7.89 16.24 -5.62
C LEU A 4 8.03 17.34 -6.70
N CYS A 5 7.22 17.36 -7.78
CA CYS A 5 7.61 18.14 -8.97
C CYS A 5 6.62 19.16 -9.57
N LYS A 6 5.46 19.48 -8.96
CA LYS A 6 4.49 20.40 -9.61
C LYS A 6 4.01 21.64 -8.85
N LEU A 7 4.55 21.94 -7.67
CA LEU A 7 4.11 23.13 -6.92
C LEU A 7 5.23 24.13 -6.57
N LEU A 8 6.44 23.97 -7.12
CA LEU A 8 7.35 25.10 -7.30
C LEU A 8 6.78 25.97 -8.43
N ASN A 9 6.07 27.07 -8.10
CA ASN A 9 6.19 28.40 -8.76
C ASN A 9 4.99 29.35 -8.69
N LEU A 10 3.99 29.26 -7.78
CA LEU A 10 3.05 30.41 -7.67
C LEU A 10 2.25 30.58 -6.36
N SER A 11 2.85 30.38 -5.18
CA SER A 11 2.11 30.60 -3.91
C SER A 11 3.02 30.96 -2.73
N ALA A 12 3.88 31.97 -2.90
CA ALA A 12 4.74 32.46 -1.81
C ALA A 12 3.98 33.26 -0.72
N LEU A 13 2.71 33.63 -0.94
CA LEU A 13 1.96 34.50 -0.02
C LEU A 13 1.09 33.74 1.02
N LEU A 14 0.85 32.44 0.84
CA LEU A 14 -0.04 31.67 1.73
C LEU A 14 0.68 31.04 2.94
N LEU A 15 2.02 31.05 2.98
CA LEU A 15 2.82 30.36 4.01
C LEU A 15 2.78 31.00 5.40
N ILE A 16 2.20 32.19 5.56
CA ILE A 16 2.29 32.96 6.82
C ILE A 16 1.06 32.75 7.73
N LEU A 17 -0.07 32.24 7.22
CA LEU A 17 -1.32 32.09 8.01
C LEU A 17 -1.68 30.65 8.42
N VAL A 18 -0.93 29.65 7.97
CA VAL A 18 -1.20 28.22 8.19
C VAL A 18 -0.80 27.66 9.59
N PRO A 19 -0.07 28.33 10.50
CA PRO A 19 0.31 27.66 11.75
C PRO A 19 -0.82 27.38 12.75
N LEU A 20 -2.04 27.92 12.57
CA LEU A 20 -3.10 27.79 13.60
C LEU A 20 -4.10 26.64 13.36
N ILE A 21 -4.09 26.00 12.19
CA ILE A 21 -5.04 24.93 11.84
C ILE A 21 -4.48 23.50 12.01
N ILE A 22 -3.18 23.35 12.30
CA ILE A 22 -2.51 22.04 12.40
C ILE A 22 -2.73 21.37 13.77
N SER A 23 -3.21 22.11 14.78
CA SER A 23 -3.46 21.59 16.13
C SER A 23 -4.82 20.91 16.33
N LEU A 24 -5.64 20.76 15.28
CA LEU A 24 -6.87 19.97 15.36
C LEU A 24 -6.56 18.46 15.28
N PRO A 25 -6.85 17.66 16.32
CA PRO A 25 -6.84 16.21 16.20
C PRO A 25 -7.96 15.82 15.25
N HIS A 26 -7.60 15.53 14.00
CA HIS A 26 -8.51 14.91 13.07
C HIS A 26 -8.78 13.48 13.57
N PRO A 27 -10.04 13.08 13.75
CA PRO A 27 -10.35 11.69 13.99
C PRO A 27 -10.08 10.96 12.66
N HIS A 28 -8.85 10.47 12.49
CA HIS A 28 -8.51 9.44 11.52
C HIS A 28 -9.24 8.16 11.94
N HIS A 29 -10.54 8.09 11.64
CA HIS A 29 -11.24 6.83 11.55
C HIS A 29 -10.81 6.18 10.23
N ASP A 30 -9.57 5.69 10.21
CA ASP A 30 -9.07 4.78 9.19
C ASP A 30 -9.81 3.45 9.37
N VAL A 31 -11.02 3.38 8.83
CA VAL A 31 -11.73 2.11 8.61
C VAL A 31 -11.01 1.43 7.46
N HIS A 32 -9.85 0.83 7.77
CA HIS A 32 -9.22 -0.19 6.94
C HIS A 32 -10.24 -1.32 6.79
N LYS A 33 -11.07 -1.22 5.75
CA LYS A 33 -11.90 -2.32 5.30
C LYS A 33 -10.90 -3.42 4.95
N ARG A 34 -10.73 -4.40 5.84
CA ARG A 34 -10.02 -5.65 5.53
C ARG A 34 -10.71 -6.24 4.31
N SER A 35 -10.23 -5.90 3.12
CA SER A 35 -10.69 -6.46 1.86
C SER A 35 -10.48 -7.96 1.96
N SER A 36 -11.59 -8.69 2.04
CA SER A 36 -11.59 -10.14 2.10
C SER A 36 -11.00 -10.66 0.79
N PHE A 37 -10.45 -11.88 0.80
CA PHE A 37 -10.00 -12.57 -0.41
C PHE A 37 -11.04 -12.56 -1.55
N PHE A 38 -12.34 -12.48 -1.21
CA PHE A 38 -13.44 -12.35 -2.16
C PHE A 38 -13.59 -10.94 -2.79
N ASP A 39 -13.09 -9.88 -2.16
CA ASP A 39 -13.15 -8.51 -2.70
C ASP A 39 -12.13 -8.27 -3.82
N ILE A 40 -11.12 -9.14 -3.97
CA ILE A 40 -9.97 -8.98 -4.89
C ILE A 40 -9.96 -9.98 -6.06
N ASP A 41 -11.04 -10.76 -6.21
CA ASP A 41 -11.29 -11.69 -7.33
C ASP A 41 -10.10 -12.59 -7.70
N CYS A 42 -9.39 -13.12 -6.70
CA CYS A 42 -8.29 -14.03 -6.94
C CYS A 42 -8.79 -15.37 -7.50
N LYS A 43 -8.41 -15.67 -8.75
CA LYS A 43 -8.84 -16.86 -9.50
C LYS A 43 -8.04 -18.13 -9.21
N GLY A 44 -6.98 -18.02 -8.41
CA GLY A 44 -6.13 -19.14 -8.01
C GLY A 44 -6.64 -19.92 -6.81
N VAL A 45 -5.73 -20.66 -6.17
CA VAL A 45 -6.07 -21.47 -4.99
C VAL A 45 -6.24 -20.57 -3.78
N PHE A 46 -7.41 -20.60 -3.15
CA PHE A 46 -7.62 -19.87 -1.90
C PHE A 46 -6.76 -20.46 -0.77
N ASN A 47 -5.60 -19.85 -0.53
CA ASN A 47 -4.75 -20.17 0.61
C ASN A 47 -4.68 -18.97 1.56
N LYS A 48 -5.52 -19.02 2.59
CA LYS A 48 -5.64 -17.96 3.62
C LYS A 48 -4.31 -17.67 4.33
N SER A 49 -3.45 -18.67 4.52
CA SER A 49 -2.13 -18.49 5.16
C SER A 49 -1.19 -17.67 4.29
N ILE A 50 -1.12 -18.01 2.99
CA ILE A 50 -0.31 -17.26 2.02
C ILE A 50 -0.84 -15.83 1.90
N PHE A 51 -2.14 -15.68 1.77
CA PHE A 51 -2.79 -14.37 1.68
C PHE A 51 -2.39 -13.44 2.83
N PHE A 52 -2.50 -13.90 4.09
CA PHE A 52 -2.13 -13.08 5.24
C PHE A 52 -0.65 -12.72 5.31
N ARG A 53 0.23 -13.59 4.79
CA ARG A 53 1.67 -13.29 4.75
C ARG A 53 1.96 -12.16 3.78
N LEU A 54 1.32 -12.14 2.62
CA LEU A 54 1.46 -11.07 1.64
C LEU A 54 0.74 -9.78 2.09
N ASP A 55 -0.45 -9.90 2.70
CA ASP A 55 -1.22 -8.78 3.28
C ASP A 55 -0.40 -8.04 4.35
N ARG A 56 0.38 -8.77 5.18
CA ARG A 56 1.29 -8.15 6.15
C ARG A 56 2.37 -7.29 5.49
N ILE A 57 2.92 -7.69 4.35
CA ILE A 57 3.91 -6.88 3.62
C ILE A 57 3.28 -5.55 3.21
N CYS A 58 2.03 -5.59 2.72
CA CYS A 58 1.30 -4.38 2.36
C CYS A 58 0.99 -3.49 3.56
N GLU A 59 0.67 -4.07 4.72
CA GLU A 59 0.48 -3.33 5.99
C GLU A 59 1.77 -2.68 6.49
N ASP A 60 2.89 -3.41 6.49
CA ASP A 60 4.18 -2.90 6.93
C ASP A 60 4.66 -1.76 6.00
N CYS A 61 4.45 -1.93 4.70
CA CYS A 61 4.73 -0.91 3.68
C CYS A 61 3.83 0.33 3.85
N TYR A 62 2.54 0.14 4.09
CA TYR A 62 1.62 1.22 4.44
C TYR A 62 2.07 1.98 5.69
N SER A 63 2.52 1.27 6.73
CA SER A 63 2.99 1.89 7.97
C SER A 63 4.21 2.80 7.76
N LEU A 64 5.08 2.47 6.80
CA LEU A 64 6.23 3.28 6.42
C LEU A 64 5.84 4.58 5.71
N PHE A 65 4.96 4.51 4.71
CA PHE A 65 4.60 5.67 3.88
C PHE A 65 3.39 6.46 4.39
N ARG A 66 2.54 5.84 5.22
CA ARG A 66 1.26 6.36 5.73
C ARG A 66 0.29 6.84 4.65
N GLU A 67 0.38 6.28 3.45
CA GLU A 67 -0.51 6.60 2.32
C GLU A 67 -1.69 5.62 2.25
N VAL A 68 -2.91 6.11 2.50
CA VAL A 68 -4.13 5.29 2.68
C VAL A 68 -4.43 4.38 1.48
N GLU A 69 -4.14 4.83 0.26
CA GLU A 69 -4.42 4.05 -0.96
C GLU A 69 -3.44 2.88 -1.16
N LEU A 70 -2.24 2.97 -0.58
CA LEU A 70 -1.14 2.04 -0.82
C LEU A 70 -1.48 0.62 -0.35
N HIS A 71 -2.14 0.51 0.81
CA HIS A 71 -2.56 -0.79 1.33
C HIS A 71 -3.56 -1.50 0.41
N SER A 72 -4.47 -0.76 -0.24
CA SER A 72 -5.44 -1.34 -1.17
C SER A 72 -4.79 -1.72 -2.51
N LEU A 73 -4.00 -0.81 -3.08
CA LEU A 73 -3.31 -1.00 -4.36
C LEU A 73 -2.26 -2.11 -4.32
N CYS A 74 -1.61 -2.31 -3.16
CA CYS A 74 -0.66 -3.39 -2.95
C CYS A 74 -1.30 -4.78 -3.05
N LYS A 75 -2.59 -4.90 -2.68
CA LYS A 75 -3.32 -6.19 -2.65
C LYS A 75 -4.12 -6.46 -3.90
N GLU A 76 -4.40 -5.41 -4.65
CA GLU A 76 -5.11 -5.46 -5.92
C GLU A 76 -4.49 -6.49 -6.87
N SER A 77 -5.33 -7.09 -7.72
CA SER A 77 -4.91 -8.11 -8.68
C SER A 77 -4.07 -9.23 -8.04
N CYS A 78 -4.42 -9.66 -6.82
CA CYS A 78 -3.69 -10.71 -6.10
C CYS A 78 -2.22 -10.41 -5.90
N PHE A 79 -1.91 -9.19 -5.46
CA PHE A 79 -0.56 -8.72 -5.20
C PHE A 79 0.34 -8.71 -6.44
N THR A 80 -0.22 -8.71 -7.67
CA THR A 80 0.57 -8.65 -8.91
C THR A 80 0.85 -7.24 -9.40
N THR A 81 0.53 -6.22 -8.61
CA THR A 81 0.76 -4.82 -8.97
C THR A 81 2.20 -4.41 -8.71
N ASP A 82 2.64 -3.35 -9.39
CA ASP A 82 3.97 -2.75 -9.15
C ASP A 82 4.10 -2.19 -7.71
N TYR A 83 2.98 -1.89 -7.06
CA TYR A 83 2.96 -1.48 -5.65
C TYR A 83 3.49 -2.58 -4.73
N PHE A 84 3.15 -3.85 -4.97
CA PHE A 84 3.69 -4.95 -4.18
C PHE A 84 5.21 -5.08 -4.36
N VAL A 85 5.70 -4.95 -5.59
CA VAL A 85 7.15 -4.98 -5.89
C VAL A 85 7.86 -3.85 -5.14
N GLY A 86 7.36 -2.62 -5.27
CA GLY A 86 7.93 -1.46 -4.58
C GLY A 86 7.88 -1.58 -3.05
N CYS A 87 6.87 -2.27 -2.50
CA CYS A 87 6.80 -2.56 -1.07
C CYS A 87 7.86 -3.55 -0.61
N VAL A 88 8.12 -4.61 -1.38
CA VAL A 88 9.19 -5.57 -1.07
C VAL A 88 10.55 -4.86 -1.08
N GLU A 89 10.81 -3.99 -2.06
CA GLU A 89 12.03 -3.19 -2.15
C GLU A 89 12.13 -2.18 -0.98
N ALA A 90 11.06 -1.45 -0.68
CA ALA A 90 11.05 -0.47 0.41
C ALA A 90 11.27 -1.10 1.79
N LEU A 91 10.77 -2.33 1.98
CA LEU A 91 10.94 -3.12 3.20
C LEU A 91 12.26 -3.91 3.22
N LYS A 92 13.05 -3.87 2.14
CA LYS A 92 14.31 -4.60 1.99
C LYS A 92 14.15 -6.13 2.10
N LEU A 93 13.11 -6.67 1.48
CA LEU A 93 12.75 -8.08 1.49
C LEU A 93 13.04 -8.79 0.15
N GLU A 94 13.91 -8.23 -0.68
CA GLU A 94 14.20 -8.72 -2.04
C GLU A 94 14.83 -10.13 -2.03
N GLU A 95 15.50 -10.52 -0.95
CA GLU A 95 16.05 -11.87 -0.78
C GLU A 95 14.95 -12.96 -0.76
N ASP A 96 13.76 -12.62 -0.29
CA ASP A 96 12.60 -13.51 -0.22
C ASP A 96 11.72 -13.41 -1.49
N TRP A 97 12.15 -12.67 -2.52
CA TRP A 97 11.34 -12.39 -3.70
C TRP A 97 10.82 -13.65 -4.41
N GLU A 98 11.68 -14.64 -4.65
CA GLU A 98 11.29 -15.88 -5.36
C GLU A 98 10.14 -16.61 -4.64
N LYS A 99 10.14 -16.56 -3.31
CA LYS A 99 9.11 -17.16 -2.46
C LYS A 99 7.82 -16.36 -2.51
N PHE A 100 7.89 -15.03 -2.48
CA PHE A 100 6.70 -14.18 -2.63
C PHE A 100 6.09 -14.30 -4.03
N ASP A 101 6.91 -14.35 -5.06
CA ASP A 101 6.47 -14.51 -6.45
C ASP A 101 5.71 -15.83 -6.63
N LYS A 102 6.27 -16.94 -6.15
CA LYS A 102 5.59 -18.24 -6.12
C LYS A 102 4.26 -18.19 -5.37
N TRP A 103 4.21 -17.49 -4.24
CA TRP A 103 2.98 -17.32 -3.46
C TRP A 103 1.93 -16.52 -4.22
N ARG A 104 2.33 -15.46 -4.92
CA ARG A 104 1.45 -14.66 -5.78
C ARG A 104 0.89 -15.49 -6.94
N GLU A 105 1.71 -16.30 -7.58
CA GLU A 105 1.26 -17.20 -8.65
C GLU A 105 0.20 -18.21 -8.19
N ILE A 106 0.38 -18.78 -6.98
CA ILE A 106 -0.59 -19.72 -6.39
C ILE A 106 -1.96 -19.05 -6.20
N LEU A 107 -1.98 -17.80 -5.75
CA LEU A 107 -3.21 -17.04 -5.48
C LEU A 107 -3.85 -16.45 -6.74
N GLY A 108 -3.03 -15.95 -7.67
CA GLY A 108 -3.46 -15.14 -8.81
C GLY A 108 -3.64 -15.90 -10.12
N LYS A 109 -3.57 -17.24 -10.12
CA LYS A 109 -3.59 -18.12 -11.30
C LYS A 109 -4.37 -17.50 -12.47
N LYS A 110 -3.64 -17.05 -13.50
CA LYS A 110 -4.21 -16.52 -14.75
C LYS A 110 -4.92 -17.62 -15.54
#